data_AF-A0A530LHZ8-F1
#
_entry.id   AF-A0A530LHZ8-F1
#
_cell.length_a   1.000
_cell.length_b   1.000
_cell.length_c   1.000
_cell.angle_alpha   90.00
_cell.angle_beta   90.00
_cell.angle_gamma   90.00
#
_symmetry.space_group_name_H-M   'P 1'
#
loop_
_entity.id
_entity.type
_entity.pdbx_description
1 polymer ?
#
loop_
_entity_poly.entity_id
_entity_poly.type
_entity_poly.pdbx_seq_one_letter_code
_entity_poly.pdbx_strand_id
1 'polypeptide(L)'
;MVGSPATATLVLNDKVVVDLKAETLRLGNGDAIALRPQAFAVLRHLVQNANRLVSKAELLEAVWGGAAVTDDSLVQCIHEIRRAVGDERHAVLATVSRRGYRLSLERGDETARGGPSIAVLPFATMSGDEPHDYFADGLVEDIITNLSKIPGLFVIARNSSFSFRGEKADPRTIAAELRVNYLLQGSLRQSGGRLRINAQLVDGASATHVWADRFEGAATDVFDLQDRLTEQIVGS
;
A
#
# COMPACT_ATOMS: atom_id res chain seq x y z
N MET A 1 1.92 16.54 -42.08
CA MET A 1 3.10 15.81 -41.57
C MET A 1 2.60 14.93 -40.45
N VAL A 2 2.62 13.61 -40.67
CA VAL A 2 1.83 12.61 -39.95
C VAL A 2 2.57 12.11 -38.71
N GLY A 3 1.88 12.09 -37.56
CA GLY A 3 1.99 11.05 -36.53
C GLY A 3 3.08 11.19 -35.47
N SER A 4 2.70 11.63 -34.26
CA SER A 4 3.38 11.22 -33.01
C SER A 4 2.33 10.91 -31.94
N PRO A 5 1.98 9.62 -31.72
CA PRO A 5 1.33 9.20 -30.50
C PRO A 5 2.37 8.80 -29.44
N ALA A 6 2.35 9.52 -28.32
CA ALA A 6 2.84 9.20 -26.97
C ALA A 6 3.95 8.15 -26.81
N THR A 7 5.14 8.63 -26.49
CA THR A 7 6.32 7.85 -26.07
C THR A 7 6.07 7.17 -24.71
N ALA A 8 6.21 5.84 -24.62
CA ALA A 8 6.13 5.09 -23.37
C ALA A 8 7.44 5.19 -22.56
N THR A 9 7.86 6.42 -22.29
CA THR A 9 8.99 6.74 -21.41
C THR A 9 8.44 7.03 -20.01
N LEU A 10 9.05 6.43 -18.99
CA LEU A 10 8.67 6.64 -17.59
C LEU A 10 9.91 7.01 -16.77
N VAL A 11 9.68 7.60 -15.60
CA VAL A 11 10.75 7.96 -14.66
C VAL A 11 10.60 7.10 -13.41
N LEU A 12 11.67 6.42 -13.01
CA LEU A 12 11.80 5.68 -11.75
C LEU A 12 12.70 6.46 -10.79
N ASN A 13 12.34 6.47 -9.51
CA ASN A 13 13.12 7.09 -8.44
C ASN A 13 13.46 8.57 -8.70
N ASP A 14 12.61 9.28 -9.46
CA ASP A 14 12.77 10.67 -9.94
C ASP A 14 14.11 10.99 -10.65
N LYS A 15 14.85 9.95 -11.04
CA LYS A 15 16.21 10.08 -11.56
C LYS A 15 16.48 9.21 -12.77
N VAL A 16 15.74 8.12 -12.95
CA VAL A 16 16.03 7.15 -14.00
C VAL A 16 14.91 7.11 -15.01
N VAL A 17 15.20 7.59 -16.21
CA VAL A 17 14.34 7.55 -17.37
C VAL A 17 14.44 6.15 -17.99
N VAL A 18 13.33 5.42 -18.03
CA VAL A 18 13.22 4.11 -18.67
C VAL A 18 12.45 4.27 -19.97
N ASP A 19 13.06 3.88 -21.07
CA ASP A 19 12.43 3.77 -22.38
C ASP A 19 12.13 2.30 -22.68
N LEU A 20 10.85 1.93 -22.56
CA LEU A 20 10.40 0.55 -22.77
C LEU A 20 10.48 0.11 -24.23
N LYS A 21 10.50 1.04 -25.19
CA LYS A 21 10.54 0.74 -26.62
C LYS A 21 11.96 0.61 -27.13
N ALA A 22 12.85 1.46 -26.64
CA ALA A 22 14.28 1.41 -26.96
C ALA A 22 15.06 0.40 -26.10
N GLU A 23 14.43 -0.15 -25.07
CA GLU A 23 15.06 -1.02 -24.06
C GLU A 23 16.27 -0.37 -23.37
N THR A 24 16.16 0.93 -23.06
CA THR A 24 17.26 1.68 -22.45
C THR A 24 16.86 2.34 -21.14
N LEU A 25 17.83 2.42 -20.22
CA LEU A 25 17.75 3.22 -19.01
C LEU A 25 18.72 4.38 -19.13
N ARG A 26 18.30 5.57 -18.71
CA ARG A 26 19.13 6.77 -18.66
C ARG A 26 18.95 7.48 -17.34
N LEU A 27 20.01 8.07 -16.81
CA LEU A 27 19.90 9.01 -15.71
C LEU A 27 19.25 10.32 -16.20
N GLY A 28 18.72 11.13 -15.29
CA GLY A 28 18.08 12.41 -15.61
C GLY A 28 19.03 13.44 -16.27
N ASN A 29 20.34 13.23 -16.16
CA ASN A 29 21.37 14.00 -16.86
C ASN A 29 21.65 13.48 -18.29
N GLY A 30 21.03 12.38 -18.72
CA GLY A 30 21.17 11.78 -20.05
C GLY A 30 22.14 10.59 -20.13
N ASP A 31 22.87 10.26 -19.08
CA ASP A 31 23.86 9.17 -19.08
C ASP A 31 23.16 7.80 -19.20
N ALA A 32 23.66 6.95 -20.10
CA ALA A 32 23.11 5.61 -20.29
C ALA A 32 23.49 4.67 -19.13
N ILE A 33 22.51 3.95 -18.60
CA ILE A 33 22.71 2.93 -17.57
C ILE A 33 22.63 1.56 -18.26
N ALA A 34 23.72 0.80 -18.20
CA ALA A 34 23.75 -0.54 -18.76
C ALA A 34 22.97 -1.52 -17.86
N LEU A 35 22.04 -2.26 -18.46
CA LEU A 35 21.28 -3.32 -17.81
C LEU A 35 21.30 -4.56 -18.72
N ARG A 36 21.48 -5.76 -18.15
CA ARG A 36 21.46 -6.99 -18.94
C ARG A 36 20.09 -7.21 -19.59
N PRO A 37 20.00 -7.87 -20.77
CA PRO A 37 18.73 -8.09 -21.46
C PRO A 37 17.66 -8.79 -20.59
N GLN A 38 18.06 -9.81 -19.83
CA GLN A 38 17.15 -10.51 -18.92
C GLN A 38 16.66 -9.63 -17.77
N ALA A 39 17.54 -8.79 -17.20
CA ALA A 39 17.16 -7.84 -16.16
C ALA A 39 16.23 -6.75 -16.72
N PHE A 40 16.44 -6.30 -17.97
CA PHE A 40 15.51 -5.39 -18.63
C PHE A 40 14.15 -6.04 -18.89
N ALA A 41 14.11 -7.30 -19.32
CA ALA A 41 12.86 -8.03 -19.52
C ALA A 41 12.06 -8.17 -18.21
N VAL A 42 12.73 -8.47 -17.09
CA VAL A 42 12.12 -8.46 -15.74
C VAL A 42 11.57 -7.07 -15.40
N LEU A 43 12.37 -6.01 -15.60
CA LEU A 43 11.94 -4.64 -15.34
C LEU A 43 10.73 -4.25 -16.19
N ARG A 44 10.73 -4.57 -17.49
CA ARG A 44 9.60 -4.31 -18.40
C ARG A 44 8.33 -4.99 -17.91
N HIS A 45 8.41 -6.26 -17.49
CA HIS A 45 7.24 -6.98 -16.96
C HIS A 45 6.72 -6.36 -15.67
N LEU A 46 7.63 -5.97 -14.76
CA LEU A 46 7.29 -5.29 -13.51
C LEU A 46 6.65 -3.92 -13.73
N VAL A 47 7.14 -3.15 -14.70
CA VAL A 47 6.57 -1.86 -15.11
C VAL A 47 5.17 -2.03 -15.70
N GLN A 48 4.99 -3.02 -16.58
CA GLN A 48 3.68 -3.34 -17.17
C GLN A 48 2.66 -3.79 -16.11
N ASN A 49 3.14 -4.29 -14.98
CA ASN A 49 2.36 -4.70 -13.81
C ASN A 49 2.62 -3.79 -12.60
N ALA A 50 2.94 -2.52 -12.85
CA ALA A 50 3.25 -1.58 -11.78
C ALA A 50 2.14 -1.52 -10.72
N ASN A 51 2.53 -1.31 -9.47
CA ASN A 51 1.70 -1.32 -8.27
C ASN A 51 1.01 -2.67 -7.96
N ARG A 52 1.15 -3.69 -8.81
CA ARG A 52 0.69 -5.07 -8.56
C ARG A 52 1.81 -5.92 -7.98
N LEU A 53 1.44 -6.84 -7.09
CA LEU A 53 2.33 -7.91 -6.64
C LEU A 53 2.49 -8.95 -7.76
N VAL A 54 3.72 -9.13 -8.22
CA VAL A 54 4.09 -10.11 -9.25
C VAL A 54 4.86 -11.25 -8.60
N SER A 55 4.38 -12.48 -8.78
CA SER A 55 5.00 -13.66 -8.15
C SER A 55 6.33 -14.04 -8.82
N LYS A 56 7.19 -14.77 -8.09
CA LYS A 56 8.42 -15.34 -8.68
C LYS A 56 8.11 -16.23 -9.88
N ALA A 57 7.13 -17.12 -9.75
CA ALA A 57 6.73 -18.04 -10.82
C ALA A 57 6.27 -17.28 -12.07
N GLU A 58 5.52 -16.19 -11.89
CA GLU A 58 5.08 -15.34 -12.99
C GLU A 58 6.26 -14.65 -13.69
N LEU A 59 7.24 -14.13 -12.94
CA LEU A 59 8.44 -13.51 -13.52
C LEU A 59 9.31 -14.53 -14.25
N LEU A 60 9.47 -15.72 -13.67
CA LEU A 60 10.21 -16.82 -14.28
C LEU A 60 9.55 -17.24 -15.60
N GLU A 61 8.23 -17.40 -15.61
CA GLU A 61 7.48 -17.77 -16.80
C GLU A 61 7.48 -16.66 -17.87
N ALA A 62 7.26 -15.41 -17.47
CA ALA A 62 7.17 -14.29 -18.41
C ALA A 62 8.48 -13.99 -19.13
N VAL A 63 9.63 -14.19 -18.46
CA VAL A 63 10.95 -13.83 -19.00
C VAL A 63 11.69 -15.03 -19.58
N TRP A 64 11.53 -16.23 -19.00
CA TRP A 64 12.26 -17.42 -19.41
C TRP A 64 11.38 -18.52 -20.03
N GLY A 65 10.05 -18.37 -20.08
CA GLY A 65 9.14 -19.21 -20.87
C GLY A 65 9.31 -20.71 -20.64
N GLY A 66 9.47 -21.13 -19.39
CA GLY A 66 9.66 -22.54 -19.01
C GLY A 66 11.08 -23.08 -19.12
N ALA A 67 12.10 -22.26 -19.43
CA ALA A 67 13.49 -22.69 -19.33
C ALA A 67 13.85 -23.02 -17.88
N ALA A 68 14.63 -24.09 -17.67
CA ALA A 68 15.10 -24.49 -16.34
C ALA A 68 16.13 -23.49 -15.80
N VAL A 69 15.66 -22.37 -15.25
CA VAL A 69 16.46 -21.36 -14.58
C VAL A 69 16.32 -21.45 -13.06
N THR A 70 17.39 -21.09 -12.35
CA THR A 70 17.41 -21.06 -10.89
C THR A 70 16.81 -19.76 -10.35
N ASP A 71 16.24 -19.81 -9.14
CA ASP A 71 15.80 -18.63 -8.38
C ASP A 71 16.89 -17.54 -8.29
N ASP A 72 18.17 -17.94 -8.21
CA ASP A 72 19.33 -17.06 -8.20
C ASP A 72 19.40 -16.15 -9.43
N SER A 73 18.96 -16.62 -10.59
CA SER A 73 18.96 -15.83 -11.83
C SER A 73 18.00 -14.64 -11.71
N LEU A 74 16.81 -14.87 -11.13
CA LEU A 74 15.83 -13.82 -10.87
C LEU A 74 16.34 -12.85 -9.79
N VAL A 75 16.93 -13.37 -8.70
CA VAL A 75 17.51 -12.55 -7.62
C VAL A 75 18.59 -11.62 -8.17
N GLN A 76 19.46 -12.11 -9.05
CA GLN A 76 20.50 -11.32 -9.70
C GLN A 76 19.91 -10.21 -10.59
N CYS A 77 18.86 -10.51 -11.37
CA CYS A 77 18.16 -9.50 -12.16
C CYS A 77 17.55 -8.40 -11.28
N ILE A 78 16.91 -8.76 -10.16
CA ILE A 78 16.34 -7.79 -9.21
C ILE A 78 17.43 -6.92 -8.59
N HIS A 79 18.58 -7.49 -8.23
CA HIS A 79 19.71 -6.74 -7.69
C HIS A 79 20.26 -5.72 -8.69
N GLU A 80 20.39 -6.11 -9.95
CA GLU A 80 20.83 -5.21 -11.02
C GLU A 80 19.84 -4.08 -11.29
N ILE A 81 18.54 -4.38 -11.30
CA ILE A 81 17.50 -3.37 -11.47
C ILE A 81 17.60 -2.34 -10.34
N ARG A 82 17.65 -2.79 -9.07
CA ARG A 82 17.77 -1.88 -7.90
C ARG A 82 18.99 -0.99 -7.99
N ARG A 83 20.13 -1.56 -8.38
CA ARG A 83 21.36 -0.78 -8.56
C ARG A 83 21.21 0.23 -9.70
N ALA A 84 20.62 -0.17 -10.83
CA ALA A 84 20.40 0.68 -11.98
C ALA A 84 19.45 1.85 -11.68
N VAL A 85 18.41 1.63 -10.86
CA VAL A 85 17.48 2.69 -10.47
C VAL A 85 17.89 3.48 -9.22
N GLY A 86 19.01 3.12 -8.58
CA GLY A 86 19.46 3.73 -7.32
C GLY A 86 18.54 3.45 -6.12
N ASP A 87 17.87 2.30 -6.12
CA ASP A 87 16.87 1.89 -5.13
C ASP A 87 17.49 1.11 -3.96
N GLU A 88 18.39 1.76 -3.22
CA GLU A 88 19.08 1.14 -2.07
C GLU A 88 18.13 0.77 -0.92
N ARG A 89 17.01 1.49 -0.82
CA ARG A 89 15.99 1.30 0.23
C ARG A 89 14.85 0.36 -0.17
N HIS A 90 14.90 -0.21 -1.38
CA HIS A 90 13.85 -1.07 -1.94
C HIS A 90 12.47 -0.38 -1.98
N ALA A 91 12.45 0.94 -2.14
CA ALA A 91 11.27 1.78 -2.20
C ALA A 91 10.58 1.70 -3.58
N VAL A 92 11.37 1.60 -4.65
CA VAL A 92 10.86 1.48 -6.02
C VAL A 92 10.53 0.02 -6.36
N LEU A 93 11.38 -0.91 -5.96
CA LEU A 93 11.22 -2.34 -6.20
C LEU A 93 11.24 -3.12 -4.88
N ALA A 94 10.06 -3.26 -4.28
CA ALA A 94 9.87 -3.94 -3.01
C ALA A 94 9.85 -5.46 -3.16
N THR A 95 10.47 -6.16 -2.21
CA THR A 95 10.30 -7.61 -2.04
C THR A 95 9.18 -7.88 -1.03
N VAL A 96 8.18 -8.66 -1.42
CA VAL A 96 7.17 -9.18 -0.50
C VAL A 96 7.52 -10.62 -0.16
N SER A 97 7.93 -10.83 1.09
CA SER A 97 8.41 -12.12 1.60
C SER A 97 7.47 -13.27 1.22
N ARG A 98 8.03 -14.30 0.57
CA ARG A 98 7.33 -15.51 0.08
C ARG A 98 6.24 -15.29 -0.98
N ARG A 99 5.98 -14.05 -1.39
CA ARG A 99 4.91 -13.71 -2.35
C ARG A 99 5.45 -13.23 -3.69
N GLY A 100 6.51 -12.42 -3.72
CA GLY A 100 7.12 -11.94 -4.97
C GLY A 100 7.68 -10.53 -4.88
N TYR A 101 7.54 -9.77 -5.98
CA TYR A 101 8.08 -8.42 -6.13
C TYR A 101 6.99 -7.45 -6.57
N ARG A 102 7.11 -6.19 -6.15
CA ARG A 102 6.21 -5.11 -6.57
C ARG A 102 7.03 -3.90 -6.95
N LEU A 103 6.80 -3.38 -8.15
CA LEU A 103 7.40 -2.14 -8.64
C LEU A 103 6.39 -1.00 -8.49
N SER A 104 6.80 0.07 -7.81
CA SER A 104 5.98 1.26 -7.58
C SER A 104 6.40 2.37 -8.55
N LEU A 105 5.47 2.89 -9.34
CA LEU A 105 5.70 3.97 -10.30
C LEU A 105 5.39 5.36 -9.74
N GLU A 106 4.91 5.45 -8.50
CA GLU A 106 4.55 6.74 -7.92
C GLU A 106 5.80 7.61 -7.75
N ARG A 107 5.70 8.83 -8.29
CA ARG A 107 6.68 9.90 -8.17
C ARG A 107 7.04 10.08 -6.70
N GLY A 108 8.29 10.38 -6.40
CA GLY A 108 8.71 10.69 -5.05
C GLY A 108 7.99 11.94 -4.55
N ASP A 109 6.92 11.72 -3.81
CA ASP A 109 6.43 12.64 -2.79
C ASP A 109 6.42 11.89 -1.45
N GLU A 110 7.48 12.13 -0.68
CA GLU A 110 7.45 12.38 0.77
C GLU A 110 6.63 11.50 1.74
N THR A 111 6.41 10.21 1.50
CA THR A 111 6.15 9.27 2.61
C THR A 111 7.46 8.62 3.08
N ALA A 112 8.35 9.44 3.63
CA ALA A 112 9.59 9.01 4.30
C ALA A 112 9.30 8.36 5.67
N ARG A 113 8.54 7.27 5.66
CA ARG A 113 8.52 6.23 6.69
C ARG A 113 8.45 4.91 5.94
N GLY A 114 9.60 4.28 5.71
CA GLY A 114 9.80 3.17 4.77
C GLY A 114 9.12 1.85 5.14
N GLY A 115 7.81 1.86 5.34
CA GLY A 115 6.96 0.72 5.66
C GLY A 115 5.48 1.10 5.53
N PRO A 116 4.55 0.14 5.52
CA PRO A 116 3.12 0.42 5.46
C PRO A 116 2.72 1.39 6.57
N SER A 117 1.90 2.38 6.22
CA SER A 117 1.40 3.38 7.16
C SER A 117 -0.12 3.44 7.13
N ILE A 118 -0.74 3.59 8.30
CA ILE A 118 -2.19 3.55 8.48
C ILE A 118 -2.67 4.65 9.42
N ALA A 119 -3.78 5.29 9.07
CA ALA A 119 -4.55 6.11 10.01
C ALA A 119 -5.90 5.45 10.28
N VAL A 120 -6.34 5.47 11.54
CA VAL A 120 -7.66 5.00 11.93
C VAL A 120 -8.55 6.22 12.12
N LEU A 121 -9.53 6.37 11.23
CA LEU A 121 -10.46 7.49 11.29
C LEU A 121 -11.54 7.25 12.35
N PRO A 122 -12.16 8.33 12.89
CA PRO A 122 -13.31 8.21 13.76
C PRO A 122 -14.41 7.34 13.13
N PHE A 123 -14.88 6.34 13.87
CA PHE A 123 -15.96 5.48 13.39
C PHE A 123 -17.28 6.26 13.45
N ALA A 124 -18.04 6.22 12.36
CA ALA A 124 -19.33 6.90 12.30
C ALA A 124 -20.33 6.19 13.24
N THR A 125 -20.94 6.93 14.16
CA THR A 125 -22.06 6.46 14.98
C THR A 125 -23.38 6.89 14.32
N MET A 126 -24.43 6.06 14.43
CA MET A 126 -25.76 6.39 13.89
C MET A 126 -26.76 6.85 14.95
N SER A 127 -26.31 7.03 16.19
CA SER A 127 -27.18 7.33 17.33
C SER A 127 -27.29 8.82 17.65
N GLY A 128 -26.34 9.67 17.23
CA GLY A 128 -26.41 11.12 17.48
C GLY A 128 -26.30 11.54 18.96
N ASP A 129 -26.09 10.59 19.87
CA ASP A 129 -25.98 10.81 21.31
C ASP A 129 -24.50 10.80 21.74
N GLU A 130 -24.03 11.86 22.42
CA GLU A 130 -22.66 12.03 22.93
C GLU A 130 -22.06 10.79 23.66
N PRO A 131 -22.81 10.01 24.47
CA PRO A 131 -22.27 8.82 25.14
C PRO A 131 -21.78 7.73 24.18
N HIS A 132 -22.36 7.61 22.99
CA HIS A 132 -21.97 6.59 22.00
C HIS A 132 -20.70 6.99 21.23
N ASP A 133 -20.44 8.29 21.12
CA ASP A 133 -19.22 8.81 20.49
C ASP A 133 -18.00 8.53 21.37
N TYR A 134 -18.11 8.67 22.70
CA TYR A 134 -17.03 8.27 23.62
C TYR A 134 -16.67 6.79 23.52
N PHE A 135 -17.67 5.92 23.30
CA PHE A 135 -17.43 4.49 23.14
C PHE A 135 -16.76 4.15 21.79
N ALA A 136 -17.22 4.76 20.69
CA ALA A 136 -16.57 4.63 19.39
C ALA A 136 -15.13 5.17 19.41
N ASP A 137 -14.90 6.23 20.17
CA ASP A 137 -13.61 6.87 20.36
C ASP A 137 -12.62 5.99 21.13
N GLY A 138 -13.07 5.33 22.19
CA GLY A 138 -12.28 4.35 22.93
C GLY A 138 -11.93 3.14 22.07
N LEU A 139 -12.89 2.64 21.29
CA LEU A 139 -12.66 1.57 20.32
C LEU A 139 -11.57 1.92 19.30
N VAL A 140 -11.62 3.13 18.74
CA VAL A 140 -10.59 3.58 17.78
C VAL A 140 -9.22 3.70 18.46
N GLU A 141 -9.16 4.18 19.71
CA GLU A 141 -7.91 4.29 20.47
C GLU A 141 -7.26 2.92 20.76
N ASP A 142 -8.08 1.93 21.10
CA ASP A 142 -7.63 0.55 21.31
C ASP A 142 -7.08 -0.05 20.02
N ILE A 143 -7.77 0.16 18.88
CA ILE A 143 -7.30 -0.30 17.57
C ILE A 143 -5.95 0.36 17.23
N ILE A 144 -5.81 1.68 17.43
CA ILE A 144 -4.55 2.39 17.20
C ILE A 144 -3.43 1.78 18.05
N THR A 145 -3.72 1.50 19.32
CA THR A 145 -2.76 0.91 20.27
C THR A 145 -2.35 -0.51 19.85
N ASN A 146 -3.30 -1.34 19.42
CA ASN A 146 -3.02 -2.70 18.98
C ASN A 146 -2.24 -2.74 17.65
N LEU A 147 -2.62 -1.91 16.67
CA LEU A 147 -1.88 -1.79 15.41
C LEU A 147 -0.45 -1.25 15.64
N SER A 148 -0.25 -0.36 16.61
CA SER A 148 1.07 0.21 16.92
C SER A 148 2.06 -0.82 17.46
N LYS A 149 1.59 -1.99 17.92
CA LYS A 149 2.45 -3.09 18.38
C LYS A 149 3.06 -3.88 17.22
N ILE A 150 2.61 -3.66 15.98
CA ILE A 150 3.05 -4.41 14.80
C ILE A 150 4.38 -3.84 14.28
N PRO A 151 5.47 -4.64 14.27
CA PRO A 151 6.75 -4.17 13.76
C PRO A 151 6.67 -3.78 12.29
N GLY A 152 7.11 -2.57 11.96
CA GLY A 152 7.15 -2.06 10.58
C GLY A 152 5.84 -1.44 10.07
N LEU A 153 4.77 -1.40 10.87
CA LEU A 153 3.55 -0.66 10.58
C LEU A 153 3.59 0.71 11.28
N PHE A 154 3.50 1.79 10.50
CA PHE A 154 3.46 3.15 11.03
C PHE A 154 2.03 3.60 11.25
N VAL A 155 1.61 3.75 12.50
CA VAL A 155 0.24 4.17 12.85
C VAL A 155 0.22 5.66 13.18
N ILE A 156 -0.76 6.39 12.63
CA ILE A 156 -0.95 7.82 12.94
C ILE A 156 -1.62 7.99 14.29
N ALA A 157 -1.15 8.99 15.04
CA ALA A 157 -1.70 9.34 16.33
C ALA A 157 -3.18 9.73 16.24
N ARG A 158 -3.95 9.34 17.25
CA ARG A 158 -5.39 9.61 17.39
C ARG A 158 -5.76 11.06 17.09
N ASN A 159 -5.07 12.02 17.71
CA ASN A 159 -5.40 13.45 17.60
C ASN A 159 -5.33 13.98 16.16
N SER A 160 -4.41 13.45 15.34
CA SER A 160 -4.28 13.83 13.93
C SER A 160 -5.40 13.22 13.08
N SER A 161 -5.88 12.02 13.40
CA SER A 161 -6.96 11.38 12.64
C SER A 161 -8.33 11.95 13.01
N PHE A 162 -8.48 12.47 14.23
CA PHE A 162 -9.76 12.94 14.78
C PHE A 162 -10.17 14.32 14.28
N SER A 163 -9.28 15.09 13.67
CA SER A 163 -9.62 16.35 12.99
C SER A 163 -10.58 16.15 11.82
N PHE A 164 -10.63 14.94 11.25
CA PHE A 164 -11.50 14.58 10.13
C PHE A 164 -12.88 14.07 10.55
N ARG A 165 -13.27 14.22 11.83
CA ARG A 165 -14.59 13.78 12.31
C ARG A 165 -15.71 14.54 11.59
N GLY A 166 -16.66 13.80 11.03
CA GLY A 166 -17.85 14.38 10.40
C GLY A 166 -17.58 15.03 9.04
N GLU A 167 -16.33 15.06 8.58
CA GLU A 167 -16.00 15.51 7.25
C GLU A 167 -16.32 14.44 6.22
N LYS A 168 -17.08 14.80 5.18
CA LYS A 168 -17.21 14.00 3.96
C LYS A 168 -16.02 14.27 3.03
N ALA A 169 -14.82 14.15 3.56
CA ALA A 169 -13.60 14.35 2.80
C ALA A 169 -13.27 13.10 1.97
N ASP A 170 -12.69 13.33 0.79
CA ASP A 170 -12.20 12.25 -0.08
C ASP A 170 -11.08 11.47 0.65
N PRO A 171 -11.13 10.12 0.72
CA PRO A 171 -10.08 9.32 1.31
C PRO A 171 -8.67 9.67 0.81
N ARG A 172 -8.52 10.09 -0.44
CA ARG A 172 -7.23 10.51 -1.01
C ARG A 172 -6.70 11.78 -0.37
N THR A 173 -7.58 12.75 -0.11
CA THR A 173 -7.21 14.00 0.55
C THR A 173 -6.77 13.73 1.99
N ILE A 174 -7.54 12.93 2.73
CA ILE A 174 -7.22 12.57 4.11
C ILE A 174 -5.89 11.81 4.18
N ALA A 175 -5.67 10.83 3.29
CA ALA A 175 -4.45 10.05 3.25
C ALA A 175 -3.22 10.89 2.91
N ALA A 176 -3.35 11.83 1.96
CA ALA A 176 -2.28 12.76 1.60
C ALA A 176 -1.93 13.71 2.75
N GLU A 177 -2.93 14.27 3.43
CA GLU A 177 -2.73 15.18 4.56
C GLU A 177 -2.09 14.49 5.76
N LEU A 178 -2.53 13.26 6.04
CA LEU A 178 -1.96 12.42 7.11
C LEU A 178 -0.65 11.73 6.70
N ARG A 179 -0.26 11.81 5.42
CA ARG A 179 0.90 11.12 4.83
C ARG A 179 0.90 9.62 5.12
N VAL A 180 -0.24 8.96 4.89
CA VAL A 180 -0.42 7.51 5.09
C VAL A 180 -0.77 6.77 3.82
N ASN A 181 -0.44 5.47 3.78
CA ASN A 181 -0.81 4.60 2.67
C ASN A 181 -2.24 4.08 2.78
N TYR A 182 -2.71 3.82 4.00
CA TYR A 182 -4.02 3.23 4.24
C TYR A 182 -4.86 4.02 5.25
N LEU A 183 -6.17 3.97 5.07
CA LEU A 183 -7.15 4.50 6.00
C LEU A 183 -8.04 3.36 6.49
N LEU A 184 -8.10 3.17 7.80
CA LEU A 184 -9.11 2.34 8.43
C LEU A 184 -10.30 3.21 8.76
N GLN A 185 -11.44 2.88 8.18
CA GLN A 185 -12.71 3.59 8.37
C GLN A 185 -13.77 2.61 8.82
N GLY A 186 -14.82 3.11 9.46
CA GLY A 186 -15.86 2.23 9.93
C GLY A 186 -17.09 2.93 10.47
N SER A 187 -18.05 2.11 10.86
CA SER A 187 -19.23 2.58 11.58
C SER A 187 -19.54 1.66 12.74
N LEU A 188 -20.08 2.27 13.79
CA LEU A 188 -20.51 1.59 15.00
C LEU A 188 -22.01 1.78 15.17
N ARG A 189 -22.73 0.68 15.39
CA ARG A 189 -24.15 0.71 15.75
C ARG A 189 -24.39 -0.14 16.98
N GLN A 190 -25.02 0.46 17.98
CA GLN A 190 -25.46 -0.24 19.18
C GLN A 190 -26.99 -0.22 19.25
N SER A 191 -27.60 -1.38 19.48
CA SER A 191 -29.05 -1.49 19.65
C SER A 191 -29.41 -2.73 20.48
N GLY A 192 -30.21 -2.53 21.54
CA GLY A 192 -30.70 -3.63 22.37
C GLY A 192 -29.59 -4.51 22.97
N GLY A 193 -28.51 -3.90 23.44
CA GLY A 193 -27.35 -4.61 24.02
C GLY A 193 -26.43 -5.29 22.99
N ARG A 194 -26.73 -5.20 21.70
CA ARG A 194 -25.89 -5.72 20.61
C ARG A 194 -25.08 -4.62 19.96
N LEU A 195 -23.84 -4.95 19.62
CA LEU A 195 -22.90 -4.10 18.91
C LEU A 195 -22.66 -4.63 17.51
N ARG A 196 -22.67 -3.74 16.53
CA ARG A 196 -22.28 -4.01 15.14
C ARG A 196 -21.19 -3.03 14.74
N ILE A 197 -20.07 -3.58 14.32
CA ILE A 197 -18.91 -2.84 13.80
C ILE A 197 -18.80 -3.18 12.31
N ASN A 198 -18.83 -2.16 11.45
CA ASN A 198 -18.37 -2.33 10.08
C ASN A 198 -17.00 -1.65 9.98
N ALA A 199 -16.01 -2.35 9.44
CA ALA A 199 -14.66 -1.82 9.25
C ALA A 199 -14.21 -2.05 7.81
N GLN A 200 -13.49 -1.08 7.27
CA GLN A 200 -12.96 -1.12 5.92
C GLN A 200 -11.56 -0.50 5.88
N LEU A 201 -10.65 -1.18 5.20
CA LEU A 201 -9.31 -0.71 4.90
C LEU A 201 -9.31 -0.16 3.48
N VAL A 202 -8.98 1.12 3.34
CA VAL A 202 -8.97 1.84 2.07
C VAL A 202 -7.53 2.19 1.71
N ASP A 203 -7.16 1.94 0.45
CA ASP A 203 -5.91 2.42 -0.13
C ASP A 203 -6.01 3.93 -0.38
N GLY A 204 -5.12 4.69 0.27
CA GLY A 204 -5.13 6.15 0.28
C GLY A 204 -4.78 6.79 -1.06
N ALA A 205 -4.09 6.08 -1.96
CA ALA A 205 -3.74 6.61 -3.28
C ALA A 205 -4.91 6.48 -4.26
N SER A 206 -5.58 5.33 -4.22
CA SER A 206 -6.62 4.94 -5.20
C SER A 206 -8.05 5.10 -4.70
N ALA A 207 -8.27 5.34 -3.40
CA ALA A 207 -9.57 5.27 -2.74
C ALA A 207 -10.29 3.92 -2.93
N THR A 208 -9.54 2.83 -3.16
CA THR A 208 -10.12 1.50 -3.32
C THR A 208 -10.19 0.75 -2.00
N HIS A 209 -11.22 -0.09 -1.83
CA HIS A 209 -11.36 -0.93 -0.65
C HIS A 209 -10.44 -2.14 -0.79
N VAL A 210 -9.44 -2.24 0.08
CA VAL A 210 -8.51 -3.37 0.17
C VAL A 210 -9.14 -4.52 0.94
N TRP A 211 -9.90 -4.18 1.98
CA TRP A 211 -10.61 -5.13 2.83
C TRP A 211 -11.83 -4.46 3.45
N ALA A 212 -12.88 -5.22 3.69
CA ALA A 212 -14.02 -4.79 4.49
C ALA A 212 -14.65 -6.01 5.16
N ASP A 213 -15.04 -5.86 6.42
CA ASP A 213 -15.74 -6.91 7.17
C ASP A 213 -16.69 -6.31 8.21
N ARG A 214 -17.56 -7.17 8.73
CA ARG A 214 -18.57 -6.84 9.71
C ARG A 214 -18.48 -7.77 10.90
N PHE A 215 -18.40 -7.16 12.08
CA PHE A 215 -18.33 -7.84 13.36
C PHE A 215 -19.61 -7.56 14.14
N GLU A 216 -20.17 -8.60 14.73
CA GLU A 216 -21.36 -8.51 15.59
C GLU A 216 -21.14 -9.28 16.88
N GLY A 217 -21.63 -8.73 17.98
CA GLY A 217 -21.59 -9.38 19.29
C GLY A 217 -22.42 -8.64 20.32
N ALA A 218 -22.39 -9.12 21.56
CA ALA A 218 -22.93 -8.36 22.68
C ALA A 218 -22.01 -7.17 22.97
N ALA A 219 -22.58 -6.06 23.44
CA ALA A 219 -21.79 -4.90 23.85
C ALA A 219 -20.85 -5.20 25.03
N THR A 220 -21.14 -6.25 25.80
CA THR A 220 -20.28 -6.77 26.88
C THR A 220 -19.01 -7.44 26.37
N ASP A 221 -19.01 -7.90 25.12
CA ASP A 221 -17.92 -8.69 24.52
C ASP A 221 -17.08 -7.83 23.57
N VAL A 222 -17.04 -6.51 23.80
CA VAL A 222 -16.38 -5.55 22.90
C VAL A 222 -14.89 -5.84 22.72
N PHE A 223 -14.20 -6.30 23.76
CA PHE A 223 -12.77 -6.63 23.71
C PHE A 223 -12.51 -7.80 22.74
N ASP A 224 -13.37 -8.82 22.73
CA ASP A 224 -13.25 -9.94 21.78
C ASP A 224 -13.50 -9.49 20.33
N LEU A 225 -14.41 -8.53 20.14
CA LEU A 225 -14.66 -7.94 18.81
C LEU A 225 -13.48 -7.09 18.34
N GLN A 226 -12.81 -6.37 19.25
CA GLN A 226 -11.62 -5.57 18.99
C GLN A 226 -10.44 -6.41 18.53
N ASP A 227 -10.16 -7.50 19.24
CA ASP A 227 -9.04 -8.38 18.94
C ASP A 227 -9.21 -9.01 17.56
N ARG A 228 -10.42 -9.53 17.27
CA ARG A 228 -10.76 -10.10 15.96
C ARG A 228 -10.63 -9.10 14.82
N LEU A 229 -11.06 -7.85 15.03
CA LEU A 229 -10.95 -6.80 14.02
C LEU A 229 -9.48 -6.47 13.73
N THR A 230 -8.64 -6.39 14.77
CA THR A 230 -7.21 -6.16 14.61
C THR A 230 -6.54 -7.31 13.85
N GLU A 231 -6.81 -8.56 14.24
CA GLU A 231 -6.23 -9.75 13.61
C GLU A 231 -6.51 -9.83 12.10
N GLN A 232 -7.75 -9.50 11.68
CA GLN A 232 -8.12 -9.53 10.26
C GLN A 232 -7.37 -8.48 9.43
N ILE A 233 -7.11 -7.29 9.99
CA ILE A 233 -6.36 -6.22 9.31
C ILE A 233 -4.89 -6.61 9.10
N VAL A 234 -4.31 -7.38 10.03
CA VAL A 234 -2.92 -7.87 9.92
C VAL A 234 -2.80 -9.02 8.92
N GLY A 235 -3.87 -9.81 8.75
CA GLY A 235 -3.88 -10.98 7.87
C GLY A 235 -4.04 -10.67 6.37
N SER A 236 -4.51 -9.47 6.02
CA SER A 236 -4.75 -9.00 4.65
C SER A 236 -3.50 -8.57 3.88
#